data_AF-A0A960QWB3-F1
#
_entry.id   AF-A0A960QWB3-F1
#
_cell.length_a   1.000
_cell.length_b   1.000
_cell.length_c   1.000
_cell.angle_alpha   90.00
_cell.angle_beta   90.00
_cell.angle_gamma   90.00
#
_symmetry.space_group_name_H-M   'P 1'
#
loop_
_entity.id
_entity.type
_entity.pdbx_description
1 polymer ?
#
loop_
_entity_poly.entity_id
_entity_poly.type
_entity_poly.pdbx_seq_one_letter_code
_entity_poly.pdbx_strand_id
1 'polypeptide(L)'
;MKLFNAFTIVIATALIASWTGFAKPPGKGPQAAGHGKMSEDFRGVIHSLFASHESVDRSVDLTKTGYRATTTSSDPKVAKMLQEHVAQMASRLDEGLSVRHWDPAFVEMREHYDDMAIEVKNVSGGVAVSVVGKTPEAVKVAQNHAPIIDGFVEKGGEEMHAIHARALEDGAASEASTTTAGPACGDSQCGKGDKPCCAARAEKKE
;
A
#
# COMPACT_ATOMS: atom_id res chain seq x y z
N MET A 1 -50.51 3.19 -18.26
CA MET A 1 -49.88 3.53 -19.55
C MET A 1 -48.84 4.59 -19.24
N LYS A 2 -47.57 4.24 -19.02
CA LYS A 2 -46.46 4.15 -20.00
C LYS A 2 -46.34 5.39 -20.91
N LEU A 3 -45.22 6.12 -20.74
CA LEU A 3 -44.24 6.59 -21.76
C LEU A 3 -43.62 7.92 -21.27
N PHE A 4 -42.40 7.96 -20.70
CA PHE A 4 -41.05 7.93 -21.30
C PHE A 4 -40.53 9.25 -21.91
N ASN A 5 -39.39 9.70 -21.33
CA ASN A 5 -38.21 10.39 -21.91
C ASN A 5 -38.30 11.81 -22.50
N ALA A 6 -37.46 12.73 -21.98
CA ALA A 6 -36.07 12.97 -22.43
C ALA A 6 -35.53 14.28 -21.78
N PHE A 7 -34.46 14.21 -20.98
CA PHE A 7 -33.10 14.63 -21.37
C PHE A 7 -33.02 15.99 -22.09
N THR A 8 -32.65 17.04 -21.36
CA THR A 8 -31.68 18.03 -21.85
C THR A 8 -30.85 18.54 -20.68
N ILE A 9 -29.66 17.95 -20.56
CA ILE A 9 -28.55 18.44 -19.76
C ILE A 9 -27.99 19.67 -20.49
N VAL A 10 -28.03 20.85 -19.85
CA VAL A 10 -27.25 22.01 -20.29
C VAL A 10 -25.93 21.99 -19.52
N ILE A 11 -24.91 21.40 -20.13
CA ILE A 11 -23.50 21.63 -19.79
C ILE A 11 -23.05 22.82 -20.63
N ALA A 12 -22.79 23.96 -19.98
CA ALA A 12 -21.87 24.98 -20.48
C ALA A 12 -21.66 26.04 -19.38
N THR A 13 -20.51 26.00 -18.71
CA THR A 13 -19.47 27.02 -18.90
C THR A 13 -18.32 26.76 -17.94
N ALA A 14 -17.14 26.58 -18.54
CA ALA A 14 -15.86 26.58 -17.86
C ALA A 14 -15.58 27.96 -17.30
N LEU A 15 -15.31 28.04 -15.99
CA LEU A 15 -14.50 29.10 -15.42
C LEU A 15 -13.20 28.47 -14.93
N ILE A 16 -12.17 28.69 -15.75
CA ILE A 16 -10.78 28.36 -15.46
C ILE A 16 -10.33 29.36 -14.39
N ALA A 17 -10.42 28.97 -13.13
CA ALA A 17 -9.69 29.64 -12.07
C ALA A 17 -8.25 29.14 -12.13
N SER A 18 -7.38 29.95 -12.73
CA SER A 18 -5.93 29.76 -12.70
C SER A 18 -5.44 29.80 -11.25
N TRP A 19 -5.33 28.63 -10.63
CA TRP A 19 -4.60 28.52 -9.37
C TRP A 19 -3.12 28.49 -9.72
N THR A 20 -2.44 29.60 -9.49
CA THR A 20 -0.99 29.68 -9.50
C THR A 20 -0.45 28.72 -8.45
N GLY A 21 0.07 27.58 -8.91
CA GLY A 21 0.74 26.60 -8.08
C GLY A 21 1.90 27.24 -7.32
N PHE A 22 2.00 26.92 -6.03
CA PHE A 22 3.21 27.10 -5.25
C PHE A 22 4.29 26.16 -5.83
N ALA A 23 5.14 26.68 -6.71
CA ALA A 23 6.36 26.01 -7.11
C ALA A 23 7.31 25.95 -5.90
N LYS A 24 7.48 24.76 -5.31
CA LYS A 24 8.51 24.51 -4.29
C LYS A 24 9.84 24.19 -5.00
N PRO A 25 10.96 24.86 -4.66
CA PRO A 25 12.25 24.58 -5.28
C PRO A 25 12.78 23.19 -4.87
N PRO A 26 13.59 22.54 -5.74
CA PRO A 26 14.16 21.23 -5.43
C PRO A 26 15.31 21.34 -4.43
N GLY A 27 15.01 21.06 -3.15
CA GLY A 27 16.04 20.84 -2.13
C GLY A 27 16.57 19.41 -2.20
N LYS A 28 17.76 19.22 -2.78
CA LYS A 28 18.57 18.01 -2.57
C LYS A 28 19.26 18.12 -1.20
N GLY A 29 18.74 17.39 -0.22
CA GLY A 29 19.43 17.09 1.04
C GLY A 29 19.65 15.57 1.16
N PRO A 30 20.70 15.12 1.84
CA PRO A 30 20.99 13.69 1.98
C PRO A 30 19.83 12.99 2.68
N GLN A 31 19.23 11.99 2.02
CA GLN A 31 18.23 11.10 2.60
C GLN A 31 18.88 10.28 3.73
N ALA A 32 18.79 10.78 4.95
CA ALA A 32 18.89 9.95 6.13
C ALA A 32 17.50 9.35 6.36
N ALA A 33 17.36 8.03 6.19
CA ALA A 33 16.19 7.28 6.61
C ALA A 33 16.09 7.35 8.15
N GLY A 34 15.51 8.45 8.65
CA GLY A 34 15.41 8.74 10.07
C GLY A 34 14.30 7.95 10.73
N HIS A 35 14.60 7.28 11.83
CA HIS A 35 13.61 6.65 12.71
C HIS A 35 12.91 7.74 13.54
N GLY A 36 12.19 8.66 12.90
CA GLY A 36 11.58 9.80 13.57
C GLY A 36 10.64 9.35 14.69
N LYS A 37 10.93 9.72 15.95
CA LYS A 37 10.05 9.39 17.09
C LYS A 37 8.69 10.04 16.86
N MET A 38 7.64 9.23 16.83
CA MET A 38 6.25 9.69 16.79
C MET A 38 5.94 10.50 18.06
N SER A 39 5.34 11.69 17.91
CA SER A 39 4.99 12.56 19.05
C SER A 39 4.00 11.89 19.99
N GLU A 40 3.97 12.31 21.26
CA GLU A 40 3.03 11.78 22.25
C GLU A 40 1.57 12.01 21.83
N ASP A 41 1.26 13.19 21.27
CA ASP A 41 -0.08 13.52 20.75
C ASP A 41 -0.49 12.59 19.61
N PHE A 42 0.42 12.28 18.68
CA PHE A 42 0.16 11.33 17.60
C PHE A 42 -0.19 9.96 18.16
N ARG A 43 0.61 9.45 19.09
CA ARG A 43 0.40 8.12 19.70
C ARG A 43 -0.97 8.05 20.39
N GLY A 44 -1.36 9.14 21.06
CA GLY A 44 -2.67 9.25 21.69
C GLY A 44 -3.82 9.14 20.70
N VAL A 45 -3.75 9.81 19.54
CA VAL A 45 -4.81 9.78 18.53
C VAL A 45 -5.04 8.37 17.98
N ILE A 46 -3.98 7.69 17.55
CA ILE A 46 -4.11 6.36 16.94
C ILE A 46 -4.57 5.30 17.97
N HIS A 47 -4.08 5.35 19.22
CA HIS A 47 -4.58 4.46 20.27
C HIS A 47 -6.06 4.73 20.60
N SER A 48 -6.50 5.99 20.57
CA SER A 48 -7.91 6.33 20.79
C SER A 48 -8.80 5.80 19.67
N LEU A 49 -8.32 5.82 18.42
CA LEU A 49 -9.02 5.21 17.28
C LEU A 49 -9.14 3.70 17.43
N PHE A 50 -8.07 3.00 17.85
CA PHE A 50 -8.13 1.56 18.12
C PHE A 50 -9.15 1.22 19.20
N ALA A 51 -9.23 2.02 20.27
CA ALA A 51 -10.22 1.82 21.34
C ALA A 51 -11.66 2.14 20.90
N SER A 52 -11.82 2.96 19.86
CA SER A 52 -13.13 3.42 19.34
C SER A 52 -13.52 2.73 18.02
N HIS A 53 -12.86 1.63 17.67
CA HIS A 53 -12.97 1.02 16.34
C HIS A 53 -14.40 0.59 15.99
N GLU A 54 -15.20 0.14 16.98
CA GLU A 54 -16.61 -0.22 16.79
C GLU A 54 -17.49 0.96 16.35
N SER A 55 -17.04 2.19 16.56
CA SER A 55 -17.72 3.41 16.11
C SER A 55 -17.27 3.87 14.73
N VAL A 56 -16.40 3.12 14.05
CA VAL A 56 -15.86 3.45 12.74
C VAL A 56 -16.51 2.58 11.67
N ASP A 57 -17.09 3.23 10.68
CA ASP A 57 -17.60 2.60 9.47
C ASP A 57 -16.58 2.78 8.35
N ARG A 58 -16.25 1.68 7.67
CA ARG A 58 -15.32 1.71 6.53
C ARG A 58 -15.91 0.95 5.35
N SER A 59 -15.75 1.54 4.16
CA SER A 59 -16.12 0.93 2.89
C SER A 59 -14.94 1.06 1.93
N VAL A 60 -14.58 -0.05 1.28
CA VAL A 60 -13.44 -0.16 0.38
C VAL A 60 -13.90 -0.70 -0.97
N ASP A 61 -13.43 -0.07 -2.04
CA ASP A 61 -13.54 -0.53 -3.42
C ASP A 61 -12.14 -0.80 -3.98
N LEU A 62 -11.82 -2.07 -4.24
CA LEU A 62 -10.59 -2.46 -4.91
C LEU A 62 -10.72 -2.20 -6.41
N THR A 63 -9.93 -1.26 -6.90
CA THR A 63 -9.93 -0.88 -8.32
C THR A 63 -8.83 -1.64 -9.07
N LYS A 64 -8.86 -1.61 -10.39
CA LYS A 64 -7.79 -2.20 -11.23
C LYS A 64 -6.40 -1.61 -10.99
N THR A 65 -6.32 -0.40 -10.43
CA THR A 65 -5.09 0.37 -10.26
C THR A 65 -4.77 0.68 -8.80
N GLY A 66 -5.44 0.06 -7.83
CA GLY A 66 -5.27 0.35 -6.40
C GLY A 66 -6.61 0.25 -5.67
N TYR A 67 -6.97 1.23 -4.84
CA TYR A 67 -8.26 1.22 -4.13
C TYR A 67 -8.83 2.61 -3.85
N ARG A 68 -10.13 2.66 -3.55
CA ARG A 68 -10.82 3.80 -2.96
C ARG A 68 -11.44 3.37 -1.65
N ALA A 69 -11.31 4.19 -0.61
CA ALA A 69 -11.89 3.90 0.68
C ALA A 69 -12.57 5.14 1.26
N THR A 70 -13.71 4.93 1.91
CA THR A 70 -14.34 5.93 2.79
C THR A 70 -14.31 5.38 4.20
N THR A 71 -13.86 6.18 5.16
CA THR A 71 -13.83 5.82 6.58
C THR A 71 -14.45 6.94 7.38
N THR A 72 -15.55 6.64 8.07
CA THR A 72 -16.41 7.62 8.73
C THR A 72 -16.82 7.15 10.11
N SER A 73 -17.32 8.08 10.91
CA SER A 73 -18.00 7.79 12.17
C SER A 73 -19.17 8.75 12.35
N SER A 74 -20.21 8.27 13.03
CA SER A 74 -21.30 9.11 13.51
C SER A 74 -20.94 9.91 14.76
N ASP A 75 -19.90 9.50 15.51
CA ASP A 75 -19.35 10.29 16.60
C ASP A 75 -18.43 11.39 16.02
N PRO A 76 -18.77 12.68 16.20
CA PRO A 76 -17.97 13.78 15.69
C PRO A 76 -16.54 13.83 16.26
N LYS A 77 -16.31 13.27 17.45
CA LYS A 77 -14.96 13.18 18.04
C LYS A 77 -14.12 12.13 17.30
N VAL A 78 -14.69 10.95 17.03
CA VAL A 78 -14.02 9.88 16.28
C VAL A 78 -13.77 10.33 14.84
N ALA A 79 -14.75 10.97 14.20
CA ALA A 79 -14.60 11.57 12.88
C ALA A 79 -13.41 12.56 12.81
N LYS A 80 -13.26 13.42 13.83
CA LYS A 80 -12.13 14.36 13.92
C LYS A 80 -10.80 13.62 14.12
N MET A 81 -10.76 12.61 14.99
CA MET A 81 -9.56 11.79 15.19
C MET A 81 -9.13 11.06 13.91
N LEU A 82 -10.08 10.57 13.10
CA LEU A 82 -9.78 9.97 11.79
C LEU A 82 -9.09 10.97 10.86
N GLN A 83 -9.63 12.19 10.75
CA GLN A 83 -9.06 13.24 9.91
C GLN A 83 -7.65 13.64 10.38
N GLU A 84 -7.48 13.81 11.69
CA GLU A 84 -6.20 14.14 12.30
C GLU A 84 -5.16 13.03 12.06
N HIS A 85 -5.52 11.78 12.34
CA HIS A 85 -4.62 10.64 12.15
C HIS A 85 -4.15 10.54 10.69
N VAL A 86 -5.06 10.60 9.73
CA VAL A 86 -4.71 10.43 8.31
C VAL A 86 -3.85 11.60 7.80
N ALA A 87 -4.12 12.83 8.25
CA ALA A 87 -3.27 13.98 7.93
C ALA A 87 -1.85 13.80 8.50
N GLN A 88 -1.73 13.31 9.73
CA GLN A 88 -0.43 13.03 10.33
C GLN A 88 0.30 11.89 9.58
N MET A 89 -0.41 10.88 9.08
CA MET A 89 0.18 9.81 8.26
C MET A 89 0.67 10.30 6.91
N ALA A 90 -0.09 11.17 6.24
CA ALA A 90 0.35 11.81 5.01
C ALA A 90 1.65 12.60 5.23
N SER A 91 1.70 13.47 6.24
CA SER A 91 2.91 14.27 6.58
C SER A 91 4.12 13.37 6.86
N ARG A 92 3.92 12.29 7.60
CA ARG A 92 5.00 11.37 7.98
C ARG A 92 5.59 10.67 6.75
N LEU A 93 4.74 10.22 5.83
CA LEU A 93 5.18 9.59 4.59
C LEU A 93 5.85 10.59 3.64
N ASP A 94 5.35 11.82 3.55
CA ASP A 94 5.98 12.92 2.80
C ASP A 94 7.38 13.27 3.33
N GLU A 95 7.60 13.11 4.64
CA GLU A 95 8.90 13.27 5.29
C GLU A 95 9.82 12.04 5.14
N GLY A 96 9.37 10.99 4.44
CA GLY A 96 10.12 9.75 4.25
C GLY A 96 10.21 8.87 5.50
N LEU A 97 9.34 9.10 6.49
CA LEU A 97 9.35 8.38 7.76
C LEU A 97 8.42 7.17 7.70
N SER A 98 8.93 6.01 8.12
CA SER A 98 8.12 4.80 8.24
C SER A 98 7.09 4.90 9.38
N VAL A 99 5.95 4.23 9.19
CA VAL A 99 4.84 4.18 10.15
C VAL A 99 4.96 2.99 11.10
N ARG A 100 5.04 1.76 10.55
CA ARG A 100 5.15 0.49 11.29
C ARG A 100 6.36 -0.30 10.79
N HIS A 101 7.55 0.02 11.29
CA HIS A 101 8.80 -0.58 10.81
C HIS A 101 8.95 -2.07 11.14
N TRP A 102 8.13 -2.62 12.05
CA TRP A 102 8.14 -4.03 12.43
C TRP A 102 7.23 -4.90 11.56
N ASP A 103 6.35 -4.29 10.76
CA ASP A 103 5.32 -4.98 9.99
C ASP A 103 5.74 -5.05 8.51
N PRO A 104 6.03 -6.23 7.95
CA PRO A 104 6.57 -6.38 6.60
C PRO A 104 5.74 -5.69 5.52
N ALA A 105 4.40 -5.75 5.60
CA ALA A 105 3.53 -5.09 4.64
C ALA A 105 3.68 -3.56 4.64
N PHE A 106 3.87 -2.95 5.82
CA PHE A 106 4.06 -1.50 5.94
C PHE A 106 5.47 -1.06 5.53
N VAL A 107 6.47 -1.91 5.75
CA VAL A 107 7.82 -1.69 5.21
C VAL A 107 7.77 -1.68 3.68
N GLU A 108 7.12 -2.66 3.07
CA GLU A 108 6.93 -2.74 1.62
C GLU A 108 6.05 -1.60 1.08
N MET A 109 5.04 -1.15 1.81
CA MET A 109 4.26 0.02 1.38
C MET A 109 5.14 1.26 1.29
N ARG A 110 6.04 1.45 2.26
CA ARG A 110 7.07 2.50 2.17
C ARG A 110 7.92 2.25 0.92
N GLU A 111 8.50 1.04 0.78
CA GLU A 111 8.98 0.39 -0.48
C GLU A 111 8.65 1.20 -1.75
N HIS A 112 7.34 1.25 -1.98
CA HIS A 112 6.69 1.69 -3.20
C HIS A 112 5.90 2.99 -3.06
N TYR A 113 6.11 3.76 -1.99
CA TYR A 113 5.33 4.98 -1.73
C TYR A 113 5.43 5.99 -2.90
N ASP A 114 6.63 6.19 -3.43
CA ASP A 114 6.87 7.09 -4.58
C ASP A 114 6.23 6.58 -5.88
N ASP A 115 5.97 5.28 -5.96
CA ASP A 115 5.28 4.63 -7.08
C ASP A 115 3.75 4.71 -6.95
N MET A 116 3.22 5.40 -5.92
CA MET A 116 1.79 5.60 -5.72
C MET A 116 1.40 7.08 -5.89
N ALA A 117 0.15 7.31 -6.28
CA ALA A 117 -0.53 8.58 -6.16
C ALA A 117 -1.61 8.41 -5.09
N ILE A 118 -1.45 9.12 -3.97
CA ILE A 118 -2.34 9.06 -2.82
C ILE A 118 -3.06 10.39 -2.72
N GLU A 119 -4.39 10.34 -2.69
CA GLU A 119 -5.24 11.49 -2.46
C GLU A 119 -6.07 11.26 -1.20
N VAL A 120 -6.04 12.23 -0.29
CA VAL A 120 -6.85 12.25 0.93
C VAL A 120 -7.77 13.45 0.88
N LYS A 121 -9.06 13.24 1.17
CA LYS A 121 -10.07 14.28 1.29
C LYS A 121 -10.83 14.12 2.59
N ASN A 122 -11.01 15.21 3.32
CA ASN A 122 -11.98 15.23 4.41
C ASN A 122 -13.40 15.19 3.82
N VAL A 123 -14.24 14.35 4.38
CA VAL A 123 -15.67 14.25 4.05
C VAL A 123 -16.51 14.43 5.31
N SER A 124 -17.82 14.53 5.15
CA SER A 124 -18.73 14.56 6.30
C SER A 124 -18.54 13.30 7.14
N GLY A 125 -18.19 13.46 8.42
CA GLY A 125 -18.01 12.35 9.36
C GLY A 125 -16.69 11.59 9.22
N GLY A 126 -15.72 12.01 8.40
CA GLY A 126 -14.42 11.33 8.32
C GLY A 126 -13.58 11.68 7.11
N VAL A 127 -13.05 10.66 6.44
CA VAL A 127 -12.09 10.78 5.32
C VAL A 127 -12.46 9.89 4.14
N ALA A 128 -12.11 10.35 2.94
CA ALA A 128 -12.06 9.55 1.73
C ALA A 128 -10.62 9.50 1.23
N VAL A 129 -10.14 8.30 0.90
CA VAL A 129 -8.77 8.03 0.43
C VAL A 129 -8.83 7.33 -0.92
N SER A 130 -8.01 7.79 -1.85
CA SER A 130 -7.77 7.12 -3.13
C SER A 130 -6.28 6.83 -3.26
N VAL A 131 -5.94 5.57 -3.50
CA VAL A 131 -4.55 5.14 -3.74
C VAL A 131 -4.48 4.51 -5.12
N VAL A 132 -3.62 5.06 -5.97
CA VAL A 132 -3.40 4.59 -7.34
C VAL A 132 -1.94 4.24 -7.52
N GLY A 133 -1.65 2.97 -7.80
CA GLY A 133 -0.31 2.52 -8.18
C GLY A 133 0.04 2.93 -9.61
N LYS A 134 1.27 3.39 -9.81
CA LYS A 134 1.85 3.76 -11.12
C LYS A 134 2.54 2.56 -11.79
N THR A 135 2.85 1.53 -11.02
CA THR A 135 3.47 0.27 -11.47
C THR A 135 2.59 -0.93 -11.08
N PRO A 136 2.67 -2.08 -11.78
CA PRO A 136 1.96 -3.29 -11.40
C PRO A 136 2.23 -3.74 -9.95
N GLU A 137 3.47 -3.56 -9.49
CA GLU A 137 3.92 -3.86 -8.13
C GLU A 137 3.22 -2.93 -7.12
N ALA A 138 3.24 -1.61 -7.35
CA ALA A 138 2.58 -0.65 -6.48
C ALA A 138 1.06 -0.85 -6.42
N VAL A 139 0.42 -1.33 -7.50
CA VAL A 139 -1.00 -1.72 -7.47
C VAL A 139 -1.24 -2.85 -6.49
N LYS A 140 -0.42 -3.92 -6.53
CA LYS A 140 -0.55 -5.06 -5.61
C LYS A 140 -0.32 -4.63 -4.16
N VAL A 141 0.71 -3.83 -3.91
CA VAL A 141 1.03 -3.32 -2.57
C VAL A 141 -0.10 -2.43 -2.03
N ALA A 142 -0.65 -1.53 -2.86
CA ALA A 142 -1.80 -0.72 -2.49
C ALA A 142 -3.04 -1.57 -2.18
N GLN A 143 -3.32 -2.59 -2.98
CA GLN A 143 -4.46 -3.50 -2.75
C GLN A 143 -4.28 -4.36 -1.51
N ASN A 144 -3.06 -4.79 -1.19
CA ASN A 144 -2.75 -5.52 0.05
C ASN A 144 -2.94 -4.66 1.30
N HIS A 145 -2.65 -3.35 1.19
CA HIS A 145 -2.83 -2.43 2.31
C HIS A 145 -4.30 -2.29 2.74
N ALA A 146 -5.22 -2.27 1.79
CA ALA A 146 -6.62 -1.98 2.06
C ALA A 146 -7.29 -2.90 3.11
N PRO A 147 -7.22 -4.25 3.00
CA PRO A 147 -7.80 -5.16 4.00
C PRO A 147 -7.07 -5.15 5.35
N ILE A 148 -5.77 -4.80 5.38
CA ILE A 148 -5.06 -4.61 6.66
C ILE A 148 -5.68 -3.46 7.45
N ILE A 149 -6.10 -2.39 6.76
CA ILE A 149 -6.78 -1.29 7.44
C ILE A 149 -8.19 -1.68 7.90
N ASP A 150 -8.89 -2.53 7.15
CA ASP A 150 -10.17 -3.08 7.59
C ASP A 150 -10.00 -3.87 8.90
N GLY A 151 -8.88 -4.58 9.07
CA GLY A 151 -8.52 -5.25 10.33
C GLY A 151 -8.50 -4.33 11.55
N PHE A 152 -8.05 -3.08 11.44
CA PHE A 152 -8.10 -2.13 12.56
C PHE A 152 -9.52 -1.69 12.91
N VAL A 153 -10.42 -1.66 11.92
CA VAL A 153 -11.84 -1.35 12.14
C VAL A 153 -12.55 -2.56 12.74
N GLU A 154 -12.20 -3.77 12.33
CA GLU A 154 -12.80 -5.00 12.83
C GLU A 154 -12.32 -5.39 14.23
N LYS A 155 -11.03 -5.22 14.54
CA LYS A 155 -10.40 -5.78 15.74
C LYS A 155 -9.72 -4.74 16.64
N GLY A 156 -9.71 -3.47 16.24
CA GLY A 156 -9.15 -2.38 17.04
C GLY A 156 -7.71 -2.63 17.49
N GLY A 157 -7.53 -2.71 18.81
CA GLY A 157 -6.22 -2.87 19.44
C GLY A 157 -5.54 -4.21 19.16
N GLU A 158 -6.27 -5.28 18.83
CA GLU A 158 -5.66 -6.58 18.53
C GLU A 158 -4.83 -6.52 17.23
N GLU A 159 -5.36 -5.83 16.21
CA GLU A 159 -4.68 -5.65 14.92
C GLU A 159 -3.40 -4.80 15.04
N MET A 160 -3.28 -3.99 16.11
CA MET A 160 -2.06 -3.21 16.38
C MET A 160 -0.82 -4.09 16.46
N HIS A 161 -0.96 -5.30 17.02
CA HIS A 161 0.14 -6.24 17.23
C HIS A 161 0.26 -7.30 16.13
N ALA A 162 -0.68 -7.33 15.18
CA ALA A 162 -0.63 -8.24 14.05
C ALA A 162 0.56 -7.92 13.13
N ILE A 163 1.02 -8.96 12.43
CA ILE A 163 2.08 -8.91 11.41
C ILE A 163 1.45 -9.35 10.10
N HIS A 164 1.68 -8.58 9.04
CA HIS A 164 1.08 -8.82 7.74
C HIS A 164 2.14 -9.19 6.72
N ALA A 165 1.79 -10.13 5.84
CA ALA A 165 2.66 -10.54 4.77
C ALA A 165 2.85 -9.41 3.75
N ARG A 166 4.02 -9.40 3.11
CA ARG A 166 4.27 -8.62 1.91
C ARG A 166 3.30 -9.05 0.80
N ALA A 167 2.94 -8.10 -0.05
CA ALA A 167 2.14 -8.33 -1.24
C ALA A 167 2.96 -8.95 -2.38
N LEU A 168 4.24 -8.60 -2.43
CA LEU A 168 5.17 -9.12 -3.43
C LEU A 168 5.99 -10.22 -2.80
N GLU A 169 6.03 -11.37 -3.47
CA GLU A 169 6.98 -12.42 -3.15
C GLU A 169 8.39 -11.92 -3.43
N ASP A 170 9.34 -12.23 -2.53
CA ASP A 170 10.76 -11.92 -2.71
C ASP A 170 11.30 -12.69 -3.94
N GLY A 171 11.18 -12.11 -5.14
CA GLY A 171 11.65 -12.75 -6.38
C GLY A 171 11.01 -12.34 -7.71
N ALA A 172 10.05 -11.41 -7.75
CA ALA A 172 9.38 -11.02 -9.00
C ALA A 172 10.07 -9.87 -9.79
N ALA A 173 11.38 -9.70 -9.61
CA ALA A 173 12.19 -8.98 -10.59
C ALA A 173 12.84 -9.99 -11.54
N SER A 174 12.28 -10.10 -12.77
CA SER A 174 12.78 -10.82 -13.96
C SER A 174 11.89 -11.97 -14.46
N GLU A 175 10.73 -11.65 -15.03
CA GLU A 175 10.27 -12.35 -16.24
C GLU A 175 10.72 -11.57 -17.48
N ALA A 176 12.04 -11.52 -17.67
CA ALA A 176 12.69 -11.29 -18.95
C ALA A 176 14.09 -11.92 -18.91
N SER A 177 14.17 -13.21 -18.61
CA SER A 177 15.36 -14.01 -18.93
C SER A 177 14.90 -15.31 -19.57
N THR A 178 14.94 -15.30 -20.90
CA THR A 178 14.96 -16.48 -21.76
C THR A 178 15.61 -17.68 -21.07
N THR A 179 14.90 -18.81 -21.13
CA THR A 179 15.41 -20.17 -21.05
C THR A 179 16.90 -20.25 -21.38
N THR A 180 17.71 -20.52 -20.37
CA THR A 180 19.00 -21.18 -20.60
C THR A 180 18.96 -22.46 -19.79
N ALA A 181 18.73 -23.58 -20.49
CA ALA A 181 19.01 -24.89 -19.95
C ALA A 181 20.44 -24.89 -19.41
N GLY A 182 20.62 -25.29 -18.15
CA GLY A 182 21.96 -25.54 -17.61
C GLY A 182 22.70 -26.56 -18.50
N PRO A 183 24.04 -26.48 -18.59
CA PRO A 183 24.80 -27.36 -19.46
C PRO A 183 24.55 -28.82 -19.08
N ALA A 184 24.22 -29.65 -20.08
CA ALA A 184 24.16 -31.09 -19.91
C ALA A 184 25.52 -31.60 -19.38
N CYS A 185 25.50 -32.42 -18.34
CA CYS A 185 26.70 -33.04 -17.79
C CYS A 185 27.42 -33.85 -18.89
N GLY A 186 28.66 -33.49 -19.22
CA GLY A 186 29.49 -34.23 -20.16
C GLY A 186 30.20 -35.41 -19.47
N ASP A 187 30.49 -36.46 -20.24
CA ASP A 187 31.06 -37.75 -19.77
C ASP A 187 32.39 -37.63 -19.01
N SER A 188 33.07 -36.47 -19.04
CA SER A 188 34.41 -36.28 -18.49
C SER A 188 34.47 -35.63 -17.09
N GLN A 189 33.34 -35.48 -16.37
CA GLN A 189 33.30 -34.68 -15.13
C GLN A 189 33.10 -35.44 -13.80
N CYS A 190 33.01 -36.78 -13.76
CA CYS A 190 33.13 -37.50 -12.48
C CYS A 190 34.62 -37.75 -12.18
N GLY A 191 35.23 -36.95 -11.29
CA GLY A 191 36.62 -37.17 -10.87
C GLY A 191 37.26 -36.16 -9.91
N LYS A 192 36.62 -35.02 -9.60
CA LYS A 192 37.19 -34.01 -8.68
C LYS A 192 36.19 -33.49 -7.64
N GLY A 193 35.56 -34.40 -6.89
CA GLY A 193 34.91 -34.03 -5.62
C GLY A 193 33.59 -33.24 -5.70
N ASP A 194 33.06 -32.92 -6.88
CA ASP A 194 31.77 -32.26 -7.04
C ASP A 194 30.62 -33.28 -7.00
N LYS A 195 29.90 -33.32 -5.86
CA LYS A 195 28.88 -34.34 -5.56
C LYS A 195 27.52 -34.25 -6.30
N PRO A 196 27.05 -33.16 -6.92
CA PRO A 196 25.68 -33.17 -7.46
C PRO A 196 25.55 -33.93 -8.80
N CYS A 197 26.65 -34.26 -9.50
CA CYS A 197 26.57 -34.86 -10.85
C CYS A 197 26.67 -36.39 -10.92
N CYS A 198 27.04 -37.11 -9.85
CA CYS A 198 27.29 -38.57 -9.93
C CYS A 198 26.18 -39.46 -9.31
N ALA A 199 25.01 -38.93 -8.93
CA ALA A 199 23.97 -39.70 -8.24
C ALA A 199 22.92 -40.39 -9.16
N ALA A 200 23.01 -40.27 -10.48
CA ALA A 200 21.95 -40.72 -11.41
C ALA A 200 22.28 -41.95 -12.28
N ARG A 201 23.16 -42.87 -11.83
CA ARG A 201 23.49 -44.09 -12.63
C ARG A 201 23.56 -45.39 -11.81
N ALA A 202 22.77 -45.52 -10.76
CA ALA A 202 22.78 -46.71 -9.91
C ALA A 202 21.47 -47.52 -9.92
N GLU A 203 20.62 -47.43 -10.94
CA GLU A 203 19.45 -48.33 -11.06
C GLU A 203 19.13 -48.64 -12.53
N LYS A 204 19.81 -49.66 -13.07
CA LYS A 204 19.37 -50.52 -14.19
C LYS A 204 20.49 -51.49 -14.55
N LYS A 205 20.50 -52.64 -13.90
CA LYS A 205 21.10 -53.85 -14.47
C LYS A 205 20.32 -55.07 -13.99
N GLU A 206 19.54 -55.58 -14.93
CA GLU A 206 19.00 -56.94 -15.11
C GLU A 206 18.04 -57.51 -14.06
#